data_AF-A0A521PT78-F1
#
_entry.id   AF-A0A521PT78-F1
#
_cell.length_a   1.000
_cell.length_b   1.000
_cell.length_c   1.000
_cell.angle_alpha   90.00
_cell.angle_beta   90.00
_cell.angle_gamma   90.00
#
_symmetry.space_group_name_H-M   'P 1'
#
loop_
_entity.id
_entity.type
_entity.pdbx_description
1 polymer ?
#
loop_
_entity_poly.entity_id
_entity_poly.type
_entity_poly.pdbx_seq_one_letter_code
_entity_poly.pdbx_strand_id
1 'polypeptide(L)'
;MTAPAGRVGVSANFPDDHFEGCAMAEAGAGAAVCAGEGRRPYERRVYAQKVAAVEAVCRRIEAGVTLAEACRCPTAPPWSTMQWWLGRYPELRAMVDAAQAVAANVFPPRRAYHRWNPKVAAEVLSRVEDGRGLDEVCAAPDMPAYSTVMRWIKERPDYFDAYMLARDAQADRLFDLAWRLALEATEATTKTARLKIQTLKWRCAKLAPRRYGTIKAQAPEDEADAAPEPVTRFEVRHFAVTPDNEVVETTRAVRGMSPAENTAFRQAIREGRITLDELEALNAAGEPVNGPRRRPG
;
A
#
# COMPACT_ATOMS: atom_id res chain seq x y z
N MET A 1 56.26 -19.16 15.85
CA MET A 1 55.86 -20.03 14.73
C MET A 1 54.36 -20.24 14.81
N THR A 2 53.50 -20.09 13.82
CA THR A 2 53.44 -19.43 12.51
C THR A 2 51.93 -19.42 12.23
N ALA A 3 51.35 -18.33 11.71
CA ALA A 3 49.99 -18.31 11.17
C ALA A 3 49.98 -19.02 9.77
N PRO A 4 48.99 -18.85 8.85
CA PRO A 4 47.51 -18.75 8.91
C PRO A 4 46.81 -19.62 7.80
N ALA A 5 45.50 -19.37 7.60
CA ALA A 5 44.77 -19.32 6.32
C ALA A 5 43.97 -20.56 5.83
N GLY A 6 42.77 -20.27 5.29
CA GLY A 6 41.94 -21.23 4.56
C GLY A 6 40.54 -20.70 4.23
N ARG A 7 40.44 -19.78 3.26
CA ARG A 7 39.18 -19.41 2.58
C ARG A 7 38.76 -20.60 1.70
N VAL A 8 37.55 -21.10 1.85
CA VAL A 8 36.96 -22.10 0.94
C VAL A 8 36.11 -21.37 -0.10
N GLY A 9 36.43 -21.61 -1.37
CA GLY A 9 35.73 -21.07 -2.53
C GLY A 9 34.40 -21.77 -2.79
N VAL A 10 33.46 -21.02 -3.38
CA VAL A 10 32.25 -21.58 -3.98
C VAL A 10 32.36 -21.35 -5.48
N SER A 11 32.53 -22.45 -6.19
CA SER A 11 32.41 -22.59 -7.64
C SER A 11 30.94 -22.51 -8.03
N ALA A 12 30.63 -21.77 -9.08
CA ALA A 12 29.36 -21.87 -9.78
C ALA A 12 29.64 -21.88 -11.29
N ASN A 13 29.68 -23.09 -11.85
CA ASN A 13 29.44 -23.34 -13.26
C ASN A 13 27.95 -23.13 -13.56
N PHE A 14 27.63 -22.35 -14.59
CA PHE A 14 26.39 -22.48 -15.37
C PHE A 14 26.73 -22.39 -16.86
N PRO A 15 25.95 -23.06 -17.73
CA PRO A 15 26.40 -23.69 -18.95
C PRO A 15 26.30 -22.81 -20.20
N ASP A 16 27.03 -23.23 -21.21
CA ASP A 16 27.01 -22.75 -22.59
C ASP A 16 25.60 -22.86 -23.18
N ASP A 17 25.04 -21.72 -23.59
CA ASP A 17 23.94 -21.68 -24.54
C ASP A 17 24.27 -20.68 -25.66
N HIS A 18 24.17 -21.20 -26.87
CA HIS A 18 24.49 -20.56 -28.13
C HIS A 18 23.74 -19.23 -28.32
N PHE A 19 24.48 -18.14 -28.41
CA PHE A 19 24.01 -16.90 -29.03
C PHE A 19 24.94 -16.58 -30.21
N GLU A 20 24.64 -17.19 -31.35
CA GLU A 20 25.08 -16.65 -32.64
C GLU A 20 24.46 -15.27 -32.84
N GLY A 21 25.28 -14.31 -33.25
CA GLY A 21 24.80 -13.05 -33.83
C GLY A 21 24.77 -11.85 -32.89
N CYS A 22 25.87 -11.54 -32.22
CA CYS A 22 26.16 -10.14 -31.89
C CYS A 22 27.47 -9.77 -32.59
N ALA A 23 27.32 -9.13 -33.75
CA ALA A 23 28.41 -8.57 -34.52
C ALA A 23 29.35 -7.81 -33.57
N MET A 24 30.63 -8.14 -33.66
CA MET A 24 31.71 -7.34 -33.12
C MET A 24 31.46 -5.90 -33.56
N ALA A 25 30.91 -5.08 -32.66
CA ALA A 25 30.90 -3.65 -32.82
C ALA A 25 32.35 -3.24 -32.75
N GLU A 26 32.93 -3.06 -33.94
CA GLU A 26 34.23 -2.48 -34.14
C GLU A 26 34.37 -1.29 -33.18
N ALA A 27 35.47 -1.29 -32.42
CA ALA A 27 35.98 -0.11 -31.74
C ALA A 27 36.27 0.95 -32.82
N GLY A 28 35.20 1.63 -33.22
CA GLY A 28 35.19 2.62 -34.28
C GLY A 28 35.98 3.83 -33.84
N ALA A 29 37.20 3.92 -34.34
CA ALA A 29 37.73 5.10 -35.00
C ALA A 29 37.10 6.44 -34.58
N GLY A 30 37.80 7.20 -33.73
CA GLY A 30 37.39 8.57 -33.41
C GLY A 30 38.34 9.41 -32.55
N ALA A 31 39.61 9.04 -32.40
CA ALA A 31 40.64 9.90 -31.79
C ALA A 31 41.76 10.26 -32.78
N ALA A 32 41.54 9.99 -34.06
CA ALA A 32 42.33 10.58 -35.13
C ALA A 32 41.58 11.79 -35.67
N VAL A 33 42.32 12.89 -35.88
CA VAL A 33 41.89 14.10 -36.60
C VAL A 33 41.07 15.10 -35.79
N CYS A 34 41.77 15.89 -34.98
CA CYS A 34 41.59 17.35 -34.92
C CYS A 34 42.94 18.05 -34.65
N ALA A 35 44.04 17.49 -35.16
CA ALA A 35 45.31 18.20 -35.22
C ALA A 35 45.22 19.26 -36.32
N GLY A 36 44.53 20.36 -36.01
CA GLY A 36 44.17 21.48 -36.87
C GLY A 36 44.88 21.52 -38.23
N GLU A 37 44.17 21.06 -39.26
CA GLU A 37 44.51 21.33 -40.64
C GLU A 37 44.56 22.86 -40.80
N GLY A 38 45.77 23.42 -40.84
CA GLY A 38 46.02 24.86 -40.93
C GLY A 38 46.94 25.48 -39.87
N ARG A 39 47.31 24.77 -38.78
CA ARG A 39 48.24 25.32 -37.76
C ARG A 39 49.72 25.13 -38.13
N ARG A 40 50.57 26.12 -37.80
CA ARG A 40 52.03 26.07 -38.03
C ARG A 40 52.67 24.92 -37.21
N PRO A 41 53.83 24.36 -37.62
CA PRO A 41 54.43 23.20 -36.95
C PRO A 41 54.65 23.36 -35.44
N TYR A 42 55.06 24.55 -34.96
CA TYR A 42 55.23 24.82 -33.53
C TYR A 42 53.88 24.85 -32.78
N GLU A 43 52.83 25.36 -33.42
CA GLU A 43 51.47 25.44 -32.85
C GLU A 43 50.85 24.05 -32.72
N ARG A 44 51.17 23.14 -33.65
CA ARG A 44 50.79 21.72 -33.56
C ARG A 44 51.46 21.04 -32.38
N ARG A 45 52.76 21.27 -32.15
CA ARG A 45 53.49 20.70 -31.02
C ARG A 45 52.96 21.20 -29.67
N VAL A 46 52.72 22.50 -29.55
CA VAL A 46 52.14 23.10 -28.33
C VAL A 46 50.73 22.59 -28.10
N TYR A 47 49.92 22.44 -29.15
CA TYR A 47 48.57 21.90 -29.02
C TYR A 47 48.57 20.41 -28.65
N ALA A 48 49.47 19.60 -29.22
CA ALA A 48 49.63 18.19 -28.86
C ALA A 48 50.00 18.02 -27.37
N GLN A 49 50.81 18.92 -26.81
CA GLN A 49 51.11 18.94 -25.38
C GLN A 49 49.86 19.23 -24.53
N LYS A 50 48.95 20.10 -24.99
CA LYS A 50 47.67 20.36 -24.31
C LYS A 50 46.78 19.12 -24.32
N VAL A 51 46.65 18.45 -25.47
CA VAL A 51 45.88 17.22 -25.61
C VAL A 51 46.41 16.15 -24.65
N ALA A 52 47.72 15.89 -24.67
CA ALA A 52 48.34 14.90 -23.78
C ALA A 52 48.13 15.22 -22.28
N ALA A 53 48.18 16.50 -21.91
CA ALA A 53 47.88 16.94 -20.55
C ALA A 53 46.40 16.73 -20.17
N VAL A 54 45.47 16.99 -21.09
CA VAL A 54 44.03 16.75 -20.90
C VAL A 54 43.73 15.25 -20.80
N GLU A 55 44.34 14.40 -21.64
CA GLU A 55 44.23 12.94 -21.57
C GLU A 55 44.72 12.38 -20.22
N ALA A 56 45.84 12.91 -19.71
CA ALA A 56 46.34 12.53 -18.39
C ALA A 56 45.36 12.90 -17.27
N VAL A 57 44.67 14.03 -17.39
CA VAL A 57 43.61 14.45 -16.46
C VAL A 57 42.36 13.57 -16.61
N CYS A 58 41.94 13.25 -17.84
CA CYS A 58 40.80 12.38 -18.13
C CYS A 58 40.95 11.00 -17.49
N ARG A 59 42.13 10.37 -17.62
CA ARG A 59 42.44 9.08 -16.96
C ARG A 59 42.26 9.11 -15.45
N ARG A 60 42.51 10.25 -14.81
CA ARG A 60 42.30 10.41 -13.36
C ARG A 60 40.84 10.61 -13.00
N ILE A 61 40.09 11.30 -13.86
CA ILE A 61 38.64 11.45 -13.71
C ILE A 61 37.96 10.09 -13.79
N GLU A 62 38.35 9.27 -14.77
CA GLU A 62 37.88 7.89 -14.91
C GLU A 62 38.22 7.03 -13.68
N ALA A 63 39.34 7.31 -12.99
CA ALA A 63 39.69 6.69 -11.72
C ALA A 63 38.91 7.24 -10.50
N GLY A 64 37.94 8.15 -10.70
CA GLY A 64 37.06 8.68 -9.66
C GLY A 64 37.51 9.98 -9.00
N VAL A 65 38.58 10.62 -9.51
CA VAL A 65 39.07 11.90 -8.98
C VAL A 65 38.32 13.06 -9.64
N THR A 66 37.88 14.05 -8.86
CA THR A 66 37.22 15.23 -9.47
C THR A 66 38.20 16.03 -10.35
N LEU A 67 37.71 16.72 -11.39
CA LEU A 67 38.55 17.55 -12.26
C LEU A 67 39.39 18.57 -11.45
N ALA A 68 38.78 19.18 -10.42
CA ALA A 68 39.44 20.13 -9.54
C ALA A 68 40.62 19.52 -8.78
N GLU A 69 40.46 18.27 -8.33
CA GLU A 69 41.50 17.55 -7.61
C GLU A 69 42.57 16.96 -8.54
N ALA A 70 42.19 16.56 -9.76
CA ALA A 70 43.14 16.16 -10.79
C ALA A 70 44.10 17.31 -11.17
N CYS A 71 43.59 18.55 -11.22
CA CYS A 71 44.37 19.76 -11.46
C CYS A 71 45.23 20.23 -10.26
N ARG A 72 45.12 19.63 -9.06
CA ARG A 72 46.02 19.93 -7.93
C ARG A 72 47.38 19.23 -8.04
N CYS A 73 47.53 18.30 -8.98
CA CYS A 73 48.77 17.55 -9.15
C CYS A 73 49.84 18.43 -9.84
N PRO A 74 51.11 18.40 -9.39
CA PRO A 74 52.20 19.18 -10.00
C PRO A 74 52.47 18.86 -11.49
N THR A 75 52.05 17.68 -11.96
CA THR A 75 52.21 17.25 -13.36
C THR A 75 51.04 17.66 -14.25
N ALA A 76 49.93 18.13 -13.65
CA ALA A 76 48.76 18.61 -14.36
C ALA A 76 48.81 20.15 -14.48
N PRO A 77 48.19 20.74 -15.52
CA PRO A 77 48.08 22.19 -15.59
C PRO A 77 47.21 22.71 -14.43
N PRO A 78 47.54 23.90 -13.89
CA PRO A 78 46.76 24.51 -12.83
C PRO A 78 45.32 24.77 -13.29
N TRP A 79 44.40 24.78 -12.32
CA TRP A 79 42.95 24.89 -12.57
C TRP A 79 42.55 26.04 -13.51
N SER A 80 43.13 27.23 -13.33
CA SER A 80 42.85 28.41 -14.17
C SER A 80 43.25 28.19 -15.63
N THR A 81 44.42 27.62 -15.88
CA THR A 81 44.91 27.30 -17.22
C THR A 81 44.04 26.22 -17.87
N MET A 82 43.65 25.20 -17.10
CA MET A 82 42.74 24.15 -17.57
C MET A 82 41.39 24.75 -17.98
N GLN A 83 40.76 25.55 -17.12
CA GLN A 83 39.49 26.21 -17.47
C GLN A 83 39.60 27.10 -18.71
N TRP A 84 40.70 27.85 -18.85
CA TRP A 84 40.94 28.66 -20.03
C TRP A 84 41.07 27.80 -21.31
N TRP A 85 41.75 26.65 -21.26
CA TRP A 85 41.79 25.71 -22.39
C TRP A 85 40.42 25.17 -22.75
N LEU A 86 39.65 24.72 -21.77
CA LEU A 86 38.30 24.16 -22.00
C LEU A 86 37.32 25.19 -22.55
N GLY A 87 37.48 26.48 -22.23
CA GLY A 87 36.69 27.56 -22.82
C GLY A 87 37.12 27.94 -24.24
N ARG A 88 38.40 27.74 -24.58
CA ARG A 88 38.98 28.12 -25.89
C ARG A 88 38.89 27.00 -26.93
N TYR A 89 38.90 25.73 -26.50
CA TYR A 89 38.95 24.54 -27.33
C TYR A 89 37.80 23.59 -26.97
N PRO A 90 36.66 23.64 -27.68
CA PRO A 90 35.51 22.77 -27.40
C PRO A 90 35.83 21.28 -27.52
N GLU A 91 36.80 20.92 -28.36
CA GLU A 91 37.28 19.55 -28.52
C GLU A 91 37.93 19.00 -27.24
N LEU A 92 38.72 19.80 -26.53
CA LEU A 92 39.29 19.42 -25.23
C LEU A 92 38.20 19.35 -24.16
N ARG A 93 37.20 20.22 -24.25
CA ARG A 93 36.03 20.20 -23.37
C ARG A 93 35.25 18.90 -23.51
N ALA A 94 35.00 18.46 -24.75
CA ALA A 94 34.32 17.21 -25.04
C ALA A 94 35.06 15.99 -24.46
N MET A 95 36.40 15.96 -24.51
CA MET A 95 37.20 14.89 -23.88
C MET A 95 36.97 14.81 -22.37
N VAL A 96 36.99 15.96 -21.68
CA VAL A 96 36.75 16.01 -20.23
C VAL A 96 35.31 15.66 -19.88
N ASP A 97 34.33 16.15 -20.63
CA ASP A 97 32.91 15.85 -20.41
C ASP A 97 32.62 14.35 -20.66
N ALA A 98 33.25 13.74 -21.66
CA ALA A 98 33.18 12.30 -21.90
C ALA A 98 33.78 11.49 -20.73
N ALA A 99 34.97 11.88 -20.24
CA ALA A 99 35.60 11.25 -19.09
C ALA A 99 34.74 11.40 -17.82
N GLN A 100 34.12 12.57 -17.61
CA GLN A 100 33.19 12.79 -16.50
C GLN A 100 31.92 11.94 -16.62
N ALA A 101 31.40 11.72 -17.83
CA ALA A 101 30.25 10.84 -18.05
C ALA A 101 30.59 9.38 -17.73
N VAL A 102 31.78 8.90 -18.12
CA VAL A 102 32.28 7.57 -17.73
C VAL A 102 32.42 7.46 -16.22
N ALA A 103 33.05 8.46 -15.59
CA ALA A 103 33.21 8.50 -14.13
C ALA A 103 31.89 8.54 -13.39
N ALA A 104 30.87 9.25 -13.90
CA ALA A 104 29.54 9.29 -13.29
C ALA A 104 28.82 7.94 -13.32
N ASN A 105 29.10 7.10 -14.32
CA ASN A 105 28.58 5.73 -14.39
C ASN A 105 29.26 4.80 -13.36
N VAL A 106 30.57 4.97 -13.13
CA VAL A 106 31.35 4.12 -12.21
C VAL A 106 31.20 4.60 -10.75
N PHE A 107 31.18 5.91 -10.53
CA PHE A 107 31.12 6.56 -9.23
C PHE A 107 29.95 7.56 -9.22
N PRO A 108 28.71 7.10 -8.97
CA PRO A 108 27.56 8.00 -8.94
C PRO A 108 27.76 9.06 -7.86
N PRO A 109 27.32 10.31 -8.11
CA PRO A 109 27.42 11.38 -7.12
C PRO A 109 26.71 10.97 -5.83
N ARG A 110 27.27 11.40 -4.68
CA ARG A 110 26.61 11.20 -3.38
C ARG A 110 25.20 11.78 -3.47
N ARG A 111 24.20 10.99 -3.02
CA ARG A 111 22.80 11.43 -3.00
C ARG A 111 22.67 12.75 -2.27
N ALA A 112 21.82 13.62 -2.80
CA ALA A 112 21.49 14.87 -2.16
C ALA A 112 20.91 14.63 -0.76
N TYR A 113 21.30 15.46 0.20
CA TYR A 113 20.68 15.44 1.51
C TYR A 113 19.32 16.15 1.45
N HIS A 114 18.24 15.40 1.60
CA HIS A 114 16.89 15.96 1.61
C HIS A 114 16.52 16.42 3.01
N ARG A 115 16.51 17.75 3.24
CA ARG A 115 15.83 18.33 4.41
C ARG A 115 14.33 18.11 4.29
N TRP A 116 13.64 18.13 5.44
CA TRP A 116 12.18 18.04 5.46
C TRP A 116 11.58 19.09 4.52
N ASN A 117 10.79 18.63 3.56
CA ASN A 117 10.07 19.47 2.61
C ASN A 117 8.70 18.82 2.35
N PRO A 118 7.59 19.51 2.65
CA PRO A 118 6.25 18.95 2.48
C PRO A 118 5.94 18.53 1.04
N LYS A 119 6.50 19.22 0.02
CA LYS A 119 6.29 18.86 -1.38
C LYS A 119 6.93 17.52 -1.74
N VAL A 120 8.17 17.31 -1.28
CA VAL A 120 8.88 16.04 -1.50
C VAL A 120 8.23 14.91 -0.70
N ALA A 121 7.78 15.20 0.52
CA ALA A 121 7.06 14.25 1.34
C ALA A 121 5.74 13.81 0.68
N ALA A 122 4.95 14.75 0.14
CA ALA A 122 3.73 14.44 -0.60
C ALA A 122 4.00 13.60 -1.87
N GLU A 123 5.07 13.91 -2.61
CA GLU A 123 5.49 13.12 -3.78
C GLU A 123 5.84 11.67 -3.40
N VAL A 124 6.53 11.47 -2.28
CA VAL A 124 6.82 10.12 -1.76
C VAL A 124 5.53 9.37 -1.45
N LEU A 125 4.55 10.02 -0.82
CA LEU A 125 3.26 9.40 -0.51
C LEU A 125 2.49 9.04 -1.79
N SER A 126 2.40 9.96 -2.75
CA SER A 126 1.73 9.72 -4.03
C SER A 126 2.32 8.51 -4.77
N ARG A 127 3.65 8.36 -4.81
CA ARG A 127 4.28 7.18 -5.43
C ARG A 127 4.02 5.88 -4.66
N VAL A 128 3.85 5.94 -3.34
CA VAL A 128 3.50 4.77 -2.52
C VAL A 128 2.05 4.37 -2.79
N GLU A 129 1.13 5.33 -2.88
CA GLU A 129 -0.29 5.14 -3.23
C GLU A 129 -0.45 4.50 -4.61
N ASP A 130 0.41 4.86 -5.58
CA ASP A 130 0.48 4.24 -6.91
C ASP A 130 0.83 2.74 -6.90
N GLY A 131 1.21 2.17 -5.76
CA GLY A 131 1.53 0.75 -5.59
C GLY A 131 3.02 0.48 -5.34
N ARG A 132 3.90 1.47 -5.50
CA ARG A 132 5.36 1.26 -5.44
C ARG A 132 5.85 0.99 -4.02
N GLY A 133 6.86 0.13 -3.90
CA GLY A 133 7.51 -0.11 -2.61
C GLY A 133 8.25 1.15 -2.12
N LEU A 134 8.31 1.40 -0.81
CA LEU A 134 9.08 2.54 -0.30
C LEU A 134 10.56 2.47 -0.71
N ASP A 135 11.12 1.26 -0.77
CA ASP A 135 12.50 1.04 -1.24
C ASP A 135 12.66 1.44 -2.73
N GLU A 136 11.71 1.04 -3.57
CA GLU A 136 11.66 1.43 -4.98
C GLU A 136 11.51 2.95 -5.16
N VAL A 137 10.64 3.59 -4.37
CA VAL A 137 10.48 5.04 -4.38
C VAL A 137 11.79 5.72 -3.97
N CYS A 138 12.41 5.27 -2.88
CA CYS A 138 13.67 5.83 -2.40
C CYS A 138 14.86 5.51 -3.31
N ALA A 139 14.76 4.52 -4.20
CA ALA A 139 15.81 4.20 -5.16
C ALA A 139 15.96 5.28 -6.23
N ALA A 140 14.91 6.04 -6.53
CA ALA A 140 14.97 7.11 -7.53
C ALA A 140 15.93 8.25 -7.11
N PRO A 141 16.65 8.88 -8.06
CA PRO A 141 17.67 9.89 -7.77
C PRO A 141 17.09 11.22 -7.28
N ASP A 142 15.83 11.51 -7.61
CA ASP A 142 15.07 12.68 -7.18
C ASP A 142 14.44 12.51 -5.79
N MET A 143 14.45 11.29 -5.25
CA MET A 143 13.77 10.92 -4.02
C MET A 143 14.70 10.85 -2.80
N PRO A 144 14.18 11.14 -1.60
CA PRO A 144 14.93 11.01 -0.37
C PRO A 144 15.37 9.57 -0.13
N ALA A 145 16.52 9.41 0.53
CA ALA A 145 16.99 8.11 0.96
C ALA A 145 16.01 7.49 1.97
N TYR A 146 15.95 6.15 2.00
CA TYR A 146 15.07 5.40 2.89
C TYR A 146 15.20 5.81 4.37
N SER A 147 16.42 5.98 4.85
CA SER A 147 16.71 6.43 6.22
C SER A 147 16.13 7.81 6.52
N THR A 148 16.08 8.69 5.52
CA THR A 148 15.52 10.04 5.66
C THR A 148 14.01 10.00 5.78
N VAL A 149 13.34 9.21 4.93
CA VAL A 149 11.88 9.03 5.03
C VAL A 149 11.50 8.38 6.36
N MET A 150 12.22 7.33 6.77
CA MET A 150 11.97 6.68 8.06
C MET A 150 12.19 7.60 9.25
N ARG A 151 13.15 8.52 9.15
CA ARG A 151 13.34 9.56 10.15
C ARG A 151 12.15 10.53 10.20
N TRP A 152 11.65 10.98 9.05
CA TRP A 152 10.47 11.84 8.98
C TRP A 152 9.24 11.17 9.60
N ILE A 153 9.00 9.90 9.30
CA ILE A 153 7.90 9.11 9.87
C ILE A 153 7.98 9.06 11.40
N LYS A 154 9.19 8.98 11.98
CA LYS A 154 9.38 8.94 13.44
C LYS A 154 9.26 10.31 14.10
N GLU A 155 9.74 11.36 13.44
CA GLU A 155 9.79 12.72 14.00
C GLU A 155 8.44 13.45 13.90
N ARG A 156 7.54 13.03 12.99
CA ARG A 156 6.33 13.77 12.60
C ARG A 156 5.08 12.87 12.60
N PRO A 157 4.22 12.96 13.64
CA PRO A 157 3.00 12.18 13.73
C PRO A 157 2.00 12.44 12.59
N ASP A 158 1.87 13.69 12.17
CA ASP A 158 1.05 14.11 11.02
C ASP A 158 1.46 13.40 9.73
N TYR A 159 2.77 13.26 9.50
CA TYR A 159 3.29 12.53 8.35
C TYR A 159 3.13 11.01 8.51
N PHE A 160 3.24 10.49 9.73
CA PHE A 160 2.97 9.07 10.00
C PHE A 160 1.52 8.70 9.65
N ASP A 161 0.55 9.51 10.06
CA ASP A 161 -0.87 9.26 9.78
C ASP A 161 -1.16 9.30 8.28
N ALA A 162 -0.63 10.32 7.58
CA ALA A 162 -0.73 10.40 6.12
C ALA A 162 -0.06 9.20 5.42
N TYR A 163 1.08 8.74 5.94
CA TYR A 163 1.78 7.58 5.42
C TYR A 163 1.03 6.27 5.67
N MET A 164 0.34 6.11 6.81
CA MET A 164 -0.54 4.96 7.04
C MET A 164 -1.71 4.94 6.07
N LEU A 165 -2.35 6.10 5.83
CA LEU A 165 -3.40 6.22 4.82
C LEU A 165 -2.90 5.87 3.41
N ALA A 166 -1.70 6.33 3.05
CA ALA A 166 -1.06 5.97 1.79
C ALA A 166 -0.78 4.47 1.67
N ARG A 167 -0.47 3.78 2.78
CA ARG A 167 -0.29 2.32 2.80
C ARG A 167 -1.60 1.55 2.65
N ASP A 168 -2.70 2.08 3.15
CA ASP A 168 -4.03 1.53 2.91
C ASP A 168 -4.44 1.70 1.44
N ALA A 169 -4.27 2.89 0.87
CA ALA A 169 -4.54 3.14 -0.56
C ALA A 169 -3.63 2.30 -1.47
N GLN A 170 -2.37 2.12 -1.08
CA GLN A 170 -1.46 1.20 -1.76
C GLN A 170 -2.01 -0.24 -1.80
N ALA A 171 -2.63 -0.72 -0.72
CA ALA A 171 -3.20 -2.06 -0.68
C ALA A 171 -4.31 -2.22 -1.71
N ASP A 172 -5.17 -1.21 -1.87
CA ASP A 172 -6.22 -1.17 -2.89
C ASP A 172 -5.64 -1.21 -4.30
N ARG A 173 -4.62 -0.39 -4.56
CA ARG A 173 -3.97 -0.34 -5.87
C ARG A 173 -3.30 -1.66 -6.25
N LEU A 174 -2.68 -2.34 -5.28
CA LEU A 174 -2.05 -3.66 -5.45
C LEU A 174 -3.10 -4.77 -5.65
N PHE A 175 -4.27 -4.64 -5.02
CA PHE A 175 -5.38 -5.56 -5.22
C PHE A 175 -5.89 -5.50 -6.66
N ASP A 176 -6.12 -4.31 -7.20
CA ASP A 176 -6.51 -4.11 -8.60
C ASP A 176 -5.43 -4.61 -9.57
N LEU A 177 -4.15 -4.43 -9.23
CA LEU A 177 -3.04 -4.95 -10.02
C LEU A 177 -3.06 -6.48 -10.09
N ALA A 178 -3.37 -7.16 -8.98
CA ALA A 178 -3.48 -8.61 -8.96
C ALA A 178 -4.59 -9.11 -9.91
N TRP A 179 -5.72 -8.39 -9.98
CA TRP A 179 -6.79 -8.69 -10.93
C TRP A 179 -6.35 -8.55 -12.38
N ARG A 180 -5.68 -7.45 -12.74
CA ARG A 180 -5.16 -7.25 -14.12
C ARG A 180 -4.18 -8.34 -14.52
N LEU A 181 -3.26 -8.71 -13.63
CA LEU A 181 -2.29 -9.78 -13.87
C LEU A 181 -2.97 -11.15 -14.09
N ALA A 182 -4.14 -11.37 -13.49
CA ALA A 182 -4.91 -12.58 -13.73
C ALA A 182 -5.55 -12.59 -15.12
N LEU A 183 -6.07 -11.45 -15.59
CA LEU A 183 -6.68 -11.30 -16.92
C LEU A 183 -5.66 -11.39 -18.05
N GLU A 184 -4.47 -10.84 -17.86
CA GLU A 184 -3.38 -10.85 -18.85
C GLU A 184 -2.60 -12.17 -18.88
N ALA A 185 -2.87 -13.09 -17.94
CA ALA A 185 -2.15 -14.35 -17.84
C ALA A 185 -2.46 -15.26 -19.04
N THR A 186 -1.39 -15.75 -19.67
CA THR A 186 -1.42 -16.78 -20.72
C THR A 186 -0.93 -18.11 -20.17
N GLU A 187 -1.16 -19.22 -20.87
CA GLU A 187 -0.68 -20.55 -20.43
C GLU A 187 0.83 -20.58 -20.17
N ALA A 188 1.62 -19.91 -21.04
CA ALA A 188 3.06 -19.80 -20.89
C ALA A 188 3.49 -19.00 -19.64
N THR A 189 2.71 -17.99 -19.23
CA THR A 189 3.05 -17.07 -18.12
C THR A 189 2.34 -17.41 -16.82
N THR A 190 1.49 -18.43 -16.81
CA THR A 190 0.61 -18.78 -15.68
C THR A 190 1.38 -19.00 -14.37
N LYS A 191 2.54 -19.66 -14.40
CA LYS A 191 3.38 -19.89 -13.20
C LYS A 191 3.86 -18.56 -12.59
N THR A 192 4.34 -17.66 -13.44
CA THR A 192 4.83 -16.34 -13.02
C THR A 192 3.69 -15.45 -12.54
N ALA A 193 2.55 -15.44 -13.24
CA ALA A 193 1.36 -14.71 -12.83
C ALA A 193 0.85 -15.20 -11.46
N ARG A 194 0.78 -16.53 -11.25
CA ARG A 194 0.42 -17.11 -9.97
C ARG A 194 1.34 -16.66 -8.84
N LEU A 195 2.66 -16.68 -9.05
CA LEU A 195 3.62 -16.20 -8.04
C LEU A 195 3.40 -14.71 -7.72
N LYS A 196 3.24 -13.87 -8.74
CA LYS A 196 2.98 -12.42 -8.55
C LYS A 196 1.69 -12.20 -7.75
N ILE A 197 0.59 -12.86 -8.13
CA ILE A 197 -0.71 -12.74 -7.45
C ILE A 197 -0.62 -13.19 -5.99
N GLN A 198 0.08 -14.29 -5.69
CA GLN A 198 0.26 -14.74 -4.30
C GLN A 198 1.05 -13.73 -3.47
N THR A 199 2.14 -13.19 -4.01
CA THR A 199 2.94 -12.15 -3.34
C THR A 199 2.12 -10.89 -3.10
N LEU A 200 1.32 -10.46 -4.09
CA LEU A 200 0.41 -9.32 -3.96
C LEU A 200 -0.66 -9.56 -2.90
N LYS A 201 -1.32 -10.73 -2.91
CA LYS A 201 -2.31 -11.11 -1.90
C LYS A 201 -1.74 -11.05 -0.49
N TRP A 202 -0.57 -11.65 -0.27
CA TRP A 202 0.11 -11.59 1.04
C TRP A 202 0.43 -10.15 1.44
N ARG A 203 0.95 -9.34 0.51
CA ARG A 203 1.28 -7.94 0.75
C ARG A 203 0.04 -7.10 1.10
N CYS A 204 -1.06 -7.22 0.35
CA CYS A 204 -2.32 -6.53 0.64
C CYS A 204 -2.85 -6.89 2.03
N ALA A 205 -2.81 -8.17 2.40
CA ALA A 205 -3.25 -8.64 3.72
C ALA A 205 -2.39 -8.09 4.88
N LYS A 206 -1.12 -7.77 4.63
CA LYS A 206 -0.23 -7.15 5.64
C LYS A 206 -0.33 -5.63 5.69
N LEU A 207 -0.56 -4.98 4.56
CA LEU A 207 -0.69 -3.52 4.49
C LEU A 207 -2.01 -3.06 5.12
N ALA A 208 -3.13 -3.69 4.74
CA ALA A 208 -4.46 -3.33 5.25
C ALA A 208 -5.19 -4.57 5.80
N PRO A 209 -4.79 -5.08 6.98
CA PRO A 209 -5.32 -6.34 7.54
C PRO A 209 -6.82 -6.25 7.86
N ARG A 210 -7.35 -5.06 8.13
CA ARG A 210 -8.79 -4.87 8.39
C ARG A 210 -9.64 -5.10 7.14
N ARG A 211 -9.10 -4.81 5.95
CA ARG A 211 -9.83 -4.89 4.67
C ARG A 211 -9.52 -6.18 3.92
N TYR A 212 -8.25 -6.56 3.85
CA TYR A 212 -7.76 -7.70 3.07
C TYR A 212 -7.22 -8.85 3.92
N GLY A 213 -7.39 -8.78 5.24
CA GLY A 213 -7.04 -9.88 6.13
C GLY A 213 -7.92 -11.11 5.87
N THR A 214 -7.45 -12.26 6.34
CA THR A 214 -8.24 -13.49 6.31
C THR A 214 -9.49 -13.30 7.16
N ILE A 215 -10.66 -13.20 6.50
CA ILE A 215 -11.95 -13.17 7.18
C ILE A 215 -12.09 -14.50 7.92
N LYS A 216 -12.20 -14.44 9.25
CA LYS A 216 -12.54 -15.63 10.03
C LYS A 216 -14.03 -15.86 9.87
N ALA A 217 -14.41 -17.06 9.45
CA ALA A 217 -15.80 -17.48 9.52
C ALA A 217 -16.23 -17.42 10.99
N GLN A 218 -17.14 -16.52 11.30
CA GLN A 218 -17.91 -16.60 12.53
C GLN A 218 -18.96 -17.68 12.30
N ALA A 219 -19.12 -18.59 13.26
CA ALA A 219 -20.26 -19.49 13.25
C ALA A 219 -21.52 -18.63 13.17
N PRO A 220 -22.56 -19.04 12.42
CA PRO A 220 -23.87 -18.44 12.60
C PRO A 220 -24.18 -18.46 14.10
N GLU A 221 -24.69 -17.36 14.64
CA GLU A 221 -25.07 -17.30 16.05
C GLU A 221 -25.96 -18.53 16.32
N ASP A 222 -25.53 -19.41 17.22
CA ASP A 222 -26.36 -20.52 17.63
C ASP A 222 -27.65 -19.91 18.19
N GLU A 223 -28.80 -20.26 17.64
CA GLU A 223 -30.13 -19.82 18.13
C GLU A 223 -30.30 -20.11 19.64
N ALA A 224 -29.43 -20.93 20.23
CA ALA A 224 -29.35 -21.27 21.64
C ALA A 224 -28.72 -20.19 22.54
N ASP A 225 -27.81 -19.37 22.03
CA ASP A 225 -27.13 -18.27 22.77
C ASP A 225 -27.62 -16.87 22.36
N ALA A 226 -28.49 -16.79 21.35
CA ALA A 226 -29.33 -15.62 21.15
C ALA A 226 -30.19 -15.47 22.41
N ALA A 227 -29.84 -14.51 23.28
CA ALA A 227 -30.68 -14.10 24.38
C ALA A 227 -32.11 -13.97 23.84
N PRO A 228 -33.10 -14.69 24.40
CA PRO A 228 -34.42 -14.76 23.80
C PRO A 228 -34.88 -13.32 23.62
N GLU A 229 -35.16 -12.95 22.36
CA GLU A 229 -35.79 -11.66 22.08
C GLU A 229 -36.92 -11.48 23.09
N PRO A 230 -37.06 -10.31 23.73
CA PRO A 230 -38.01 -10.15 24.81
C PRO A 230 -39.41 -10.46 24.26
N VAL A 231 -39.90 -11.66 24.56
CA VAL A 231 -41.20 -12.12 24.11
C VAL A 231 -42.22 -11.21 24.78
N THR A 232 -42.73 -10.25 24.00
CA THR A 232 -43.73 -9.31 24.50
C THR A 232 -45.02 -10.07 24.62
N ARG A 233 -45.35 -10.49 25.84
CA ARG A 233 -46.60 -11.20 26.12
C ARG A 233 -47.73 -10.18 26.20
N PHE A 234 -48.56 -10.13 25.17
CA PHE A 234 -49.79 -9.34 25.21
C PHE A 234 -50.88 -10.11 25.97
N GLU A 235 -51.40 -9.52 27.05
CA GLU A 235 -52.59 -10.01 27.74
C GLU A 235 -53.81 -9.19 27.27
N VAL A 236 -54.77 -9.88 26.63
CA VAL A 236 -56.01 -9.24 26.17
C VAL A 236 -57.05 -9.33 27.28
N ARG A 237 -57.45 -8.19 27.83
CA ARG A 237 -58.54 -8.07 28.81
C ARG A 237 -59.81 -7.60 28.11
N HIS A 238 -60.96 -8.17 28.49
CA HIS A 238 -62.26 -7.78 27.96
C HIS A 238 -63.05 -7.02 29.03
N PHE A 239 -63.69 -5.94 28.61
CA PHE A 239 -64.53 -5.11 29.46
C PHE A 239 -65.91 -4.97 28.82
N ALA A 240 -66.94 -4.94 29.65
CA ALA A 240 -68.30 -4.60 29.27
C ALA A 240 -68.76 -3.37 30.07
N VAL A 241 -69.68 -2.61 29.46
CA VAL A 241 -70.31 -1.45 30.10
C VAL A 241 -71.76 -1.81 30.37
N THR A 242 -72.18 -1.69 31.63
CA THR A 242 -73.57 -1.93 32.05
C THR A 242 -74.48 -0.76 31.61
N PRO A 243 -75.81 -0.90 31.65
CA PRO A 243 -76.73 0.20 31.35
C PRO A 243 -76.56 1.39 32.29
N ASP A 244 -76.13 1.14 33.53
CA ASP A 244 -75.81 2.14 34.56
C ASP A 244 -74.42 2.77 34.38
N ASN A 245 -73.76 2.50 33.24
CA ASN A 245 -72.49 3.07 32.82
C ASN A 245 -71.27 2.64 33.68
N GLU A 246 -71.36 1.49 34.34
CA GLU A 246 -70.26 0.89 35.08
C GLU A 246 -69.43 -0.02 34.17
N VAL A 247 -68.10 0.04 34.31
CA VAL A 247 -67.15 -0.75 33.52
C VAL A 247 -66.72 -1.96 34.32
N VAL A 248 -67.07 -3.16 33.83
CA VAL A 248 -66.75 -4.42 34.51
C VAL A 248 -65.85 -5.27 33.63
N GLU A 249 -64.85 -5.90 34.23
CA GLU A 249 -63.99 -6.85 33.54
C GLU A 249 -64.73 -8.17 33.30
N THR A 250 -64.84 -8.58 32.03
CA THR A 250 -65.51 -9.82 31.62
C THR A 250 -64.53 -10.83 30.99
N THR A 251 -63.23 -10.64 31.20
CA THR A 251 -62.15 -11.45 30.58
C THR A 251 -62.35 -12.95 30.81
N ARG A 252 -62.81 -13.36 31.99
CA ARG A 252 -63.01 -14.79 32.30
C ARG A 252 -64.36 -15.32 31.81
N ALA A 253 -65.41 -14.50 31.90
CA ALA A 253 -66.75 -14.87 31.47
C ALA A 253 -66.83 -15.16 29.96
N VAL A 254 -66.03 -14.47 29.15
CA VAL A 254 -66.05 -14.58 27.68
C VAL A 254 -65.11 -15.67 27.15
N ARG A 255 -64.37 -16.34 28.03
CA ARG A 255 -63.37 -17.34 27.67
C ARG A 255 -64.05 -18.57 27.05
N GLY A 256 -63.64 -18.94 25.84
CA GLY A 256 -64.21 -20.09 25.12
C GLY A 256 -65.51 -19.80 24.36
N MET A 257 -66.06 -18.58 24.47
CA MET A 257 -67.17 -18.14 23.62
C MET A 257 -66.67 -17.89 22.19
N SER A 258 -67.47 -18.30 21.21
CA SER A 258 -67.28 -17.88 19.82
C SER A 258 -67.46 -16.36 19.66
N PRO A 259 -66.96 -15.75 18.57
CA PRO A 259 -67.16 -14.33 18.32
C PRO A 259 -68.64 -13.89 18.28
N ALA A 260 -69.52 -14.76 17.78
CA ALA A 260 -70.96 -14.50 17.75
C ALA A 260 -71.58 -14.52 19.15
N GLU A 261 -71.21 -15.50 19.98
CA GLU A 261 -71.66 -15.62 21.37
C GLU A 261 -71.15 -14.45 22.23
N ASN A 262 -69.89 -14.04 22.06
CA ASN A 262 -69.32 -12.86 22.73
C ASN A 262 -70.08 -11.57 22.36
N THR A 263 -70.44 -11.43 21.08
CA THR A 263 -71.23 -10.29 20.61
C THR A 263 -72.64 -10.27 21.22
N ALA A 264 -73.31 -11.43 21.25
CA ALA A 264 -74.62 -11.58 21.88
C ALA A 264 -74.57 -11.35 23.40
N PHE A 265 -73.53 -11.82 24.08
CA PHE A 265 -73.28 -11.62 25.50
C PHE A 265 -73.10 -10.13 25.83
N ARG A 266 -72.27 -9.41 25.07
CA ARG A 266 -72.11 -7.95 25.22
C ARG A 266 -73.40 -7.19 24.96
N GLN A 267 -74.19 -7.63 23.98
CA GLN A 267 -75.49 -7.04 23.71
C GLN A 267 -76.47 -7.29 24.87
N ALA A 268 -76.48 -8.48 25.48
CA ALA A 268 -77.30 -8.79 26.64
C ALA A 268 -76.95 -7.93 27.87
N ILE A 269 -75.66 -7.65 28.10
CA ILE A 269 -75.20 -6.75 29.17
C ILE A 269 -75.67 -5.32 28.89
N ARG A 270 -75.49 -4.82 27.66
CA ARG A 270 -75.91 -3.47 27.28
C ARG A 270 -77.41 -3.26 27.40
N GLU A 271 -78.20 -4.30 27.14
CA GLU A 271 -79.65 -4.27 27.26
C GLU A 271 -80.14 -4.52 28.69
N GLY A 272 -79.25 -4.71 29.67
CA GLY A 272 -79.59 -4.90 31.08
C GLY A 272 -80.22 -6.25 31.39
N ARG A 273 -80.08 -7.23 30.49
CA ARG A 273 -80.61 -8.59 30.69
C ARG A 273 -79.74 -9.45 31.62
N ILE A 274 -78.52 -9.00 31.88
CA ILE A 274 -77.58 -9.59 32.84
C ILE A 274 -77.27 -8.48 33.86
N THR A 275 -77.57 -8.75 35.12
CA THR A 275 -77.32 -7.81 36.22
C THR A 275 -75.84 -7.77 36.60
N LEU A 276 -75.44 -6.73 37.34
CA LEU A 276 -74.06 -6.57 37.81
C LEU A 276 -73.58 -7.78 38.63
N ASP A 277 -74.39 -8.22 39.60
CA ASP A 277 -74.07 -9.35 40.48
C ASP A 277 -73.91 -10.66 39.70
N GLU A 278 -74.74 -10.88 38.66
CA GLU A 278 -74.63 -12.03 37.78
C GLU A 278 -73.36 -11.97 36.92
N LEU A 279 -72.97 -10.78 36.48
CA LEU A 279 -71.75 -10.57 35.69
C LEU A 279 -70.49 -10.84 36.53
N GLU A 280 -70.46 -10.37 37.77
CA GLU A 280 -69.38 -10.64 38.72
C GLU A 280 -69.31 -12.13 39.08
N ALA A 281 -70.45 -12.78 39.30
CA ALA A 281 -70.52 -14.21 39.55
C ALA A 281 -70.00 -15.04 38.36
N LEU A 282 -70.37 -14.67 37.12
CA LEU A 282 -69.88 -15.32 35.90
C LEU A 282 -68.36 -15.13 35.71
N ASN A 283 -67.84 -13.96 36.04
CA ASN A 283 -66.40 -13.69 35.97
C ASN A 283 -65.63 -14.41 37.10
N ALA A 284 -66.22 -14.54 38.29
CA ALA A 284 -65.65 -15.27 39.42
C ALA A 284 -65.66 -16.79 39.21
N ALA A 285 -66.70 -17.33 38.54
CA ALA A 285 -66.82 -18.75 38.21
C ALA A 285 -65.86 -19.20 37.09
N GLY A 286 -65.37 -18.27 36.27
CA GLY A 286 -64.36 -18.57 35.26
C GLY A 286 -63.00 -18.90 35.90
N GLU A 287 -62.42 -20.05 35.53
CA GLU A 287 -61.13 -20.51 36.08
C GLU A 287 -60.01 -19.47 35.93
N PRO A 288 -59.21 -19.22 36.99
CA PRO A 288 -58.08 -18.31 36.92
C PRO A 288 -56.99 -18.83 35.98
N VAL A 289 -56.25 -17.91 35.36
CA VAL A 289 -55.09 -18.23 34.52
C VAL A 289 -53.95 -18.71 35.42
N ASN A 290 -53.88 -20.01 35.71
CA ASN A 290 -52.63 -20.68 36.05
C ASN A 290 -52.10 -21.37 34.78
N GLY A 291 -51.61 -20.57 33.84
CA GLY A 291 -50.80 -21.10 32.75
C GLY A 291 -49.53 -21.73 33.34
N PRO A 292 -49.08 -22.91 32.87
CA PRO A 292 -47.90 -23.55 33.43
C PRO A 292 -46.72 -22.59 33.33
N ARG A 293 -46.07 -22.32 34.47
CA ARG A 293 -44.70 -21.78 34.49
C ARG A 293 -43.79 -22.86 33.91
N ARG A 294 -43.74 -22.99 32.58
CA ARG A 294 -42.70 -23.79 31.93
C ARG A 294 -41.37 -23.13 32.29
N ARG A 295 -40.60 -23.80 33.14
CA ARG A 295 -39.20 -23.44 33.36
C ARG A 295 -38.48 -23.59 32.02
N PRO A 296 -37.62 -22.63 31.63
CA PRO A 296 -36.72 -22.85 30.51
C PRO A 296 -35.76 -23.98 30.91
N GLY A 297 -35.73 -25.02 30.09
CA GLY A 297 -34.67 -26.03 30.08
C GLY A 297 -33.70 -25.71 28.96
#